data_AF-A0A5E3WIX1-F1
#
_entry.id   AF-A0A5E3WIX1-F1
#
_cell.length_a   1.000
_cell.length_b   1.000
_cell.length_c   1.000
_cell.angle_alpha   90.00
_cell.angle_beta   90.00
_cell.angle_gamma   90.00
#
_symmetry.space_group_name_H-M   'P 1'
#
loop_
_entity.id
_entity.type
_entity.pdbx_description
1 polymer ?
#
loop_
_entity_poly.entity_id
_entity_poly.type
_entity_poly.pdbx_seq_one_letter_code
_entity_poly.pdbx_strand_id
1 'polypeptide(L)'
;MAKSTSTPISVVEPPRRWPSLSENGARPAHHLNGTATKFYPPWPSFRYQQTSDWFKGFYAGATQGPRPGPDIKTKIPSQTPTWGTDKPTDGKLTWLGHASYLLELPTPPGATRGPRIIFDPVFSKRCSPNQWIGPARYTDTPCKIEDVPVVDAIVLSHDHYDHTDIPTLKALLANPECDAHVFVGLNCGELHRNALKLPAERVHELEWWDERVMTIPLGGTNSRVRVTAVPSQHVGGRTGFDRWASLWAAWVIEELPEPEKDTVGKTVYFAGDTGYRTVRNGEDEDKVPVCPAFAEVGERFGGVDVALLPIGAYSPRWMWSNLHASPSDAVRMMRDVRAKKALAMHWGTWVLTTEPVLEPPQLLRKECERAGVRDDEFLVPALGETVLF
;
A
#
# COMPACT_ATOMS: atom_id res chain seq x y z
N MET A 1 -28.87 1.04 25.33
CA MET A 1 -28.06 -0.06 24.79
C MET A 1 -26.68 0.06 25.43
N ALA A 2 -26.28 -0.90 26.25
CA ALA A 2 -24.98 -0.87 26.90
C ALA A 2 -23.91 -1.05 25.80
N LYS A 3 -22.97 -0.10 25.68
CA LYS A 3 -21.77 -0.30 24.87
C LYS A 3 -21.07 -1.56 25.41
N SER A 4 -20.84 -2.53 24.54
CA SER A 4 -20.00 -3.69 24.86
C SER A 4 -18.70 -3.19 25.47
N THR A 5 -18.39 -3.65 26.68
CA THR A 5 -17.20 -3.28 27.47
C THR A 5 -15.96 -3.99 26.95
N SER A 6 -15.74 -4.02 25.63
CA SER A 6 -14.49 -4.50 25.07
C SER A 6 -13.40 -3.49 25.39
N THR A 7 -12.29 -3.96 25.93
CA THR A 7 -11.07 -3.16 26.07
C THR A 7 -10.74 -2.52 24.71
N PRO A 8 -10.37 -1.22 24.66
CA PRO A 8 -10.00 -0.57 23.41
C PRO A 8 -8.66 -1.11 22.89
N ILE A 9 -8.40 -0.93 21.60
CA ILE A 9 -7.08 -1.17 21.03
C ILE A 9 -6.08 -0.22 21.70
N SER A 10 -4.90 -0.73 22.05
CA SER A 10 -3.80 0.11 22.54
C SER A 10 -2.67 0.12 21.53
N VAL A 11 -2.03 1.27 21.36
CA VAL A 11 -0.90 1.44 20.43
C VAL A 11 0.24 2.12 21.17
N VAL A 12 1.42 1.54 21.11
CA VAL A 12 2.62 2.05 21.78
C VAL A 12 3.79 2.13 20.82
N GLU A 13 4.70 3.07 21.06
CA GLU A 13 6.01 3.12 20.41
C GLU A 13 6.94 2.12 21.13
N PRO A 14 7.45 1.08 20.44
CA PRO A 14 8.40 0.15 21.03
C PRO A 14 9.81 0.77 21.08
N PRO A 15 10.76 0.15 21.82
CA PRO A 15 12.18 0.45 21.64
C PRO A 15 12.58 0.27 20.17
N ARG A 16 13.29 1.25 19.60
CA ARG A 16 13.66 1.24 18.18
C ARG A 16 14.58 0.04 17.87
N ARG A 17 14.20 -0.76 16.86
CA ARG A 17 15.09 -1.81 16.29
C ARG A 17 16.20 -1.22 15.43
N TRP A 18 15.93 -0.08 14.80
CA TRP A 18 16.87 0.59 13.91
C TRP A 18 17.09 2.03 14.34
N PRO A 19 18.34 2.52 14.26
CA PRO A 19 18.69 3.87 14.66
C PRO A 19 17.87 4.88 13.86
N SER A 20 17.44 5.94 14.52
CA SER A 20 16.79 7.07 13.85
C SER A 20 17.75 7.65 12.81
N LEU A 21 17.25 7.98 11.62
CA LEU A 21 18.04 8.73 10.63
C LEU A 21 18.46 10.14 11.14
N SER A 22 17.88 10.58 12.27
CA SER A 22 18.19 11.83 12.96
C SER A 22 19.12 11.70 14.18
N GLU A 23 19.61 10.51 14.53
CA GLU A 23 20.29 10.23 15.82
C GLU A 23 21.58 11.02 16.09
N ASN A 24 22.14 11.70 15.10
CA ASN A 24 23.35 12.53 15.25
C ASN A 24 23.13 14.03 15.02
N GLY A 25 21.87 14.51 15.09
CA GLY A 25 21.53 15.91 14.78
C GLY A 25 21.64 16.25 13.29
N ALA A 26 22.01 15.29 12.46
CA ALA A 26 21.95 15.39 11.02
C ALA A 26 20.50 15.19 10.55
N ARG A 27 20.07 16.06 9.64
CA ARG A 27 18.77 15.93 8.99
C ARG A 27 18.73 14.61 8.17
N PRO A 28 17.69 13.76 8.31
CA PRO A 28 17.55 12.57 7.48
C PRO A 28 17.63 12.89 5.99
N ALA A 29 18.22 11.97 5.20
CA ALA A 29 18.50 12.22 3.80
C ALA A 29 17.24 12.52 2.97
N HIS A 30 16.08 11.97 3.34
CA HIS A 30 14.80 12.17 2.65
C HIS A 30 14.09 13.47 3.03
N HIS A 31 14.57 14.23 4.01
CA HIS A 31 14.05 15.56 4.31
C HIS A 31 14.71 16.59 3.40
N LEU A 32 13.91 17.28 2.59
CA LEU A 32 14.39 18.31 1.67
C LEU A 32 14.79 19.60 2.43
N ASN A 33 14.17 19.88 3.58
CA ASN A 33 14.43 21.04 4.42
C ASN A 33 14.59 20.66 5.91
N GLY A 34 15.20 21.53 6.71
CA GLY A 34 15.43 21.27 8.15
C GLY A 34 14.17 21.34 9.03
N THR A 35 13.01 21.67 8.45
CA THR A 35 11.74 21.82 9.17
C THR A 35 10.80 20.62 8.98
N ALA A 36 11.25 19.55 8.32
CA ALA A 36 10.44 18.37 8.01
C ALA A 36 9.12 18.70 7.28
N THR A 37 9.08 19.77 6.47
CA THR A 37 7.88 20.19 5.73
C THR A 37 7.94 19.83 4.25
N LYS A 38 9.07 19.29 3.79
CA LYS A 38 9.24 18.77 2.42
C LYS A 38 10.11 17.52 2.42
N PHE A 39 9.75 16.53 1.62
CA PHE A 39 10.45 15.26 1.50
C PHE A 39 10.87 14.98 0.05
N TYR A 40 11.88 14.13 -0.15
CA TYR A 40 12.28 13.67 -1.48
C TYR A 40 12.93 12.27 -1.40
N PRO A 41 12.87 11.43 -2.45
CA PRO A 41 13.59 10.16 -2.48
C PRO A 41 15.10 10.41 -2.60
N PRO A 42 15.93 9.94 -1.65
CA PRO A 42 17.34 10.35 -1.58
C PRO A 42 18.28 9.54 -2.49
N TRP A 43 17.79 8.51 -3.19
CA TRP A 43 18.64 7.55 -3.88
C TRP A 43 18.92 7.94 -5.34
N PRO A 44 20.08 7.53 -5.91
CA PRO A 44 20.41 7.75 -7.33
C PRO A 44 19.40 7.16 -8.34
N SER A 45 18.59 6.20 -7.90
CA SER A 45 17.48 5.63 -8.66
C SER A 45 16.34 6.62 -8.90
N PHE A 46 16.27 7.71 -8.15
CA PHE A 46 15.33 8.80 -8.37
C PHE A 46 16.01 9.94 -9.13
N ARG A 47 15.48 10.26 -10.31
CA ARG A 47 15.85 11.46 -11.07
C ARG A 47 14.58 12.24 -11.40
N TYR A 48 14.65 13.56 -11.23
CA TYR A 48 13.56 14.43 -11.66
C TYR A 48 13.36 14.33 -13.18
N GLN A 49 12.10 14.35 -13.57
CA GLN A 49 11.71 14.55 -14.97
C GLN A 49 11.99 15.99 -15.39
N GLN A 50 12.42 16.16 -16.64
CA GLN A 50 12.68 17.49 -17.18
C GLN A 50 11.36 18.20 -17.49
N THR A 51 11.37 19.53 -17.57
CA THR A 51 10.16 20.29 -17.92
C THR A 51 9.56 19.86 -19.27
N SER A 52 10.42 19.52 -20.23
CA SER A 52 10.02 19.00 -21.55
C SER A 52 9.31 17.64 -21.45
N ASP A 53 9.72 16.79 -20.51
CA ASP A 53 9.09 15.49 -20.25
C ASP A 53 7.65 15.69 -19.74
N TRP A 54 7.41 16.65 -18.84
CA TRP A 54 6.05 16.99 -18.40
C TRP A 54 5.13 17.40 -19.54
N PHE A 55 5.58 18.30 -20.43
CA PHE A 55 4.79 18.71 -21.60
C PHE A 55 4.45 17.53 -22.51
N LYS A 56 5.44 16.68 -22.81
CA LYS A 56 5.24 15.46 -23.61
C LYS A 56 4.30 14.47 -22.91
N GLY A 57 4.41 14.35 -21.59
CA GLY A 57 3.63 13.43 -20.76
C GLY A 57 2.16 13.83 -20.74
N PHE A 58 1.86 15.11 -20.54
CA PHE A 58 0.49 15.63 -20.66
C PHE A 58 -0.09 15.41 -22.05
N TYR A 59 0.69 15.66 -23.10
CA TYR A 59 0.26 15.41 -24.48
C TYR A 59 -0.03 13.92 -24.72
N ALA A 60 0.86 13.03 -24.27
CA ALA A 60 0.67 11.59 -24.38
C ALA A 60 -0.57 11.12 -23.60
N GLY A 61 -0.76 11.57 -22.36
CA GLY A 61 -1.96 11.24 -21.57
C GLY A 61 -3.26 11.65 -22.27
N ALA A 62 -3.29 12.85 -22.87
CA ALA A 62 -4.47 13.36 -23.57
C ALA A 62 -4.78 12.64 -24.89
N THR A 63 -3.76 12.13 -25.59
CA THR A 63 -3.89 11.58 -26.96
C THR A 63 -3.82 10.06 -27.03
N GLN A 64 -3.11 9.43 -26.08
CA GLN A 64 -2.77 8.00 -26.08
C GLN A 64 -3.33 7.28 -24.85
N GLY A 65 -3.95 7.99 -23.90
CA GLY A 65 -4.60 7.39 -22.75
C GLY A 65 -5.61 6.31 -23.19
N PRO A 66 -5.57 5.10 -22.60
CA PRO A 66 -6.45 4.02 -22.99
C PRO A 66 -7.90 4.40 -22.71
N ARG A 67 -8.79 3.89 -23.56
CA ARG A 67 -10.25 4.02 -23.38
C ARG A 67 -10.81 2.62 -23.18
N PRO A 68 -11.04 2.19 -21.93
CA PRO A 68 -11.63 0.90 -21.65
C PRO A 68 -12.94 0.71 -22.42
N GLY A 69 -13.04 -0.40 -23.15
CA GLY A 69 -14.25 -0.76 -23.89
C GLY A 69 -15.42 -1.09 -22.95
N PRO A 70 -16.66 -1.15 -23.47
CA PRO A 70 -17.84 -1.45 -22.65
C PRO A 70 -17.79 -2.84 -22.00
N ASP A 71 -16.99 -3.77 -22.54
CA ASP A 71 -16.82 -5.12 -22.04
C ASP A 71 -15.70 -5.28 -21.00
N ILE A 72 -14.99 -4.19 -20.64
CA ILE A 72 -13.81 -4.25 -19.75
C ILE A 72 -14.08 -4.96 -18.42
N LYS A 73 -15.27 -4.76 -17.84
CA LYS A 73 -15.68 -5.38 -16.57
C LYS A 73 -15.72 -6.90 -16.66
N THR A 74 -16.00 -7.46 -17.83
CA THR A 74 -16.03 -8.93 -18.05
C THR A 74 -14.64 -9.52 -18.25
N LYS A 75 -13.64 -8.69 -18.57
CA LYS A 75 -12.26 -9.10 -18.83
C LYS A 75 -11.39 -9.07 -17.57
N ILE A 76 -11.85 -8.41 -16.51
CA ILE A 76 -11.20 -8.41 -15.19
C ILE A 76 -12.04 -9.31 -14.30
N PRO A 77 -11.55 -10.51 -13.94
CA PRO A 77 -12.26 -11.43 -13.06
C PRO A 77 -12.65 -10.71 -11.77
N SER A 78 -13.90 -10.90 -11.33
CA SER A 78 -14.42 -10.32 -10.10
C SER A 78 -15.41 -11.26 -9.43
N GLN A 79 -15.39 -11.27 -8.11
CA GLN A 79 -16.30 -12.02 -7.27
C GLN A 79 -16.65 -11.24 -6.00
N THR A 80 -17.77 -11.58 -5.38
CA THR A 80 -18.06 -11.13 -4.02
C THR A 80 -17.05 -11.77 -3.06
N PRO A 81 -16.42 -11.01 -2.16
CA PRO A 81 -15.45 -11.57 -1.23
C PRO A 81 -16.07 -12.62 -0.30
N THR A 82 -15.38 -13.75 -0.16
CA THR A 82 -15.73 -14.81 0.80
C THR A 82 -15.06 -14.59 2.16
N TRP A 83 -14.07 -13.68 2.20
CA TRP A 83 -13.23 -13.37 3.35
C TRP A 83 -12.43 -14.56 3.90
N GLY A 84 -12.36 -15.68 3.16
CA GLY A 84 -11.71 -16.92 3.61
C GLY A 84 -12.24 -17.43 4.95
N THR A 85 -13.56 -17.32 5.18
CA THR A 85 -14.20 -17.70 6.46
C THR A 85 -14.10 -19.19 6.77
N ASP A 86 -13.86 -20.04 5.77
CA ASP A 86 -13.68 -21.49 5.88
C ASP A 86 -12.28 -21.92 6.33
N LYS A 87 -11.30 -20.99 6.35
CA LYS A 87 -9.89 -21.25 6.72
C LYS A 87 -9.41 -20.27 7.80
N PRO A 88 -9.91 -20.36 9.04
CA PRO A 88 -9.68 -19.34 10.07
C PRO A 88 -8.23 -19.23 10.56
N THR A 89 -7.41 -20.28 10.38
CA THR A 89 -6.05 -20.36 10.90
C THR A 89 -4.97 -19.76 10.00
N ASP A 90 -5.29 -19.50 8.73
CA ASP A 90 -4.34 -18.98 7.75
C ASP A 90 -4.33 -17.45 7.71
N GLY A 91 -3.21 -16.86 7.26
CA GLY A 91 -3.20 -15.46 6.86
C GLY A 91 -4.02 -15.28 5.58
N LYS A 92 -4.78 -14.18 5.49
CA LYS A 92 -5.72 -13.93 4.38
C LYS A 92 -5.51 -12.54 3.82
N LEU A 93 -5.43 -12.45 2.50
CA LEU A 93 -5.37 -11.19 1.77
C LEU A 93 -6.48 -11.14 0.75
N THR A 94 -7.38 -10.18 0.88
CA THR A 94 -8.48 -9.97 -0.05
C THR A 94 -8.24 -8.71 -0.87
N TRP A 95 -8.16 -8.84 -2.19
CA TRP A 95 -7.98 -7.68 -3.07
C TRP A 95 -9.30 -6.96 -3.29
N LEU A 96 -9.39 -5.70 -2.88
CA LEU A 96 -10.59 -4.86 -2.99
C LEU A 96 -10.54 -3.92 -4.21
N GLY A 97 -9.47 -4.01 -5.01
CA GLY A 97 -9.22 -3.24 -6.22
C GLY A 97 -8.19 -2.15 -6.02
N HIS A 98 -7.48 -1.78 -7.08
CA HIS A 98 -6.38 -0.82 -7.04
C HIS A 98 -5.30 -1.26 -6.04
N ALA A 99 -4.85 -0.39 -5.14
CA ALA A 99 -3.96 -0.72 -4.02
C ALA A 99 -4.71 -1.19 -2.75
N SER A 100 -6.04 -1.31 -2.79
CA SER A 100 -6.82 -1.70 -1.61
C SER A 100 -6.74 -3.19 -1.33
N TYR A 101 -6.20 -3.55 -0.17
CA TYR A 101 -6.19 -4.91 0.35
C TYR A 101 -6.73 -4.95 1.77
N LEU A 102 -7.53 -5.97 2.08
CA LEU A 102 -7.84 -6.35 3.45
C LEU A 102 -6.96 -7.54 3.83
N LEU A 103 -6.10 -7.34 4.83
CA LEU A 103 -5.32 -8.36 5.50
C LEU A 103 -6.07 -8.82 6.76
N GLU A 104 -6.26 -10.13 6.90
CA GLU A 104 -6.56 -10.77 8.18
C GLU A 104 -5.36 -11.66 8.54
N LEU A 105 -4.70 -11.36 9.64
CA LEU A 105 -3.64 -12.22 10.18
C LEU A 105 -4.25 -13.51 10.76
N PRO A 106 -3.45 -14.57 11.00
CA PRO A 106 -3.95 -15.81 11.60
C PRO A 106 -4.82 -15.57 12.84
N THR A 107 -5.91 -16.34 12.97
CA THR A 107 -6.79 -16.26 14.15
C THR A 107 -6.08 -16.87 15.37
N PRO A 108 -5.83 -16.09 16.44
CA PRO A 108 -5.20 -16.64 17.63
C PRO A 108 -6.17 -17.61 18.35
N PRO A 109 -5.64 -18.63 19.06
CA PRO A 109 -6.48 -19.56 19.82
C PRO A 109 -7.41 -18.82 20.79
N GLY A 110 -8.70 -19.18 20.76
CA GLY A 110 -9.75 -18.56 21.58
C GLY A 110 -10.44 -17.36 20.95
N ALA A 111 -9.96 -16.84 19.82
CA ALA A 111 -10.63 -15.79 19.05
C ALA A 111 -11.49 -16.37 17.91
N THR A 112 -12.40 -15.54 17.38
CA THR A 112 -13.25 -15.88 16.21
C THR A 112 -12.71 -15.33 14.89
N ARG A 113 -11.71 -14.45 14.95
CA ARG A 113 -11.00 -13.84 13.82
C ARG A 113 -9.59 -13.46 14.24
N GLY A 114 -8.69 -13.26 13.29
CA GLY A 114 -7.42 -12.59 13.54
C GLY A 114 -7.50 -11.07 13.42
N PRO A 115 -6.40 -10.36 13.73
CA PRO A 115 -6.26 -8.92 13.46
C PRO A 115 -6.54 -8.56 12.00
N ARG A 116 -7.27 -7.46 11.78
CA ARG A 116 -7.64 -6.99 10.44
C ARG A 116 -7.04 -5.63 10.14
N ILE A 117 -6.27 -5.55 9.07
CA ILE A 117 -5.60 -4.34 8.59
C ILE A 117 -6.08 -4.07 7.17
N ILE A 118 -6.55 -2.86 6.88
CA ILE A 118 -6.89 -2.45 5.52
C ILE A 118 -5.89 -1.42 5.00
N PHE A 119 -5.37 -1.68 3.82
CA PHE A 119 -4.40 -0.82 3.14
C PHE A 119 -5.12 0.02 2.09
N ASP A 120 -4.82 1.32 2.03
CA ASP A 120 -5.26 2.26 0.99
C ASP A 120 -6.71 2.04 0.49
N PRO A 121 -7.72 1.99 1.36
CA PRO A 121 -9.08 1.62 0.97
C PRO A 121 -9.74 2.70 0.11
N VAL A 122 -10.15 2.32 -1.12
CA VAL A 122 -10.80 3.24 -2.06
C VAL A 122 -12.03 2.61 -2.73
N PHE A 123 -13.22 3.11 -2.37
CA PHE A 123 -14.52 2.67 -2.89
C PHE A 123 -15.24 3.75 -3.69
N SER A 124 -14.73 4.99 -3.68
CA SER A 124 -15.28 6.07 -4.49
C SER A 124 -15.22 5.79 -6.00
N LYS A 125 -16.19 6.35 -6.73
CA LYS A 125 -16.22 6.27 -8.19
C LYS A 125 -15.01 6.97 -8.83
N ARG A 126 -14.59 8.10 -8.28
CA ARG A 126 -13.45 8.87 -8.79
C ARG A 126 -12.36 9.06 -7.75
N CYS A 127 -11.09 8.90 -8.16
CA CYS A 127 -9.92 9.28 -7.40
C CYS A 127 -9.58 10.76 -7.64
N SER A 128 -10.38 11.64 -7.05
CA SER A 128 -10.31 13.08 -7.27
C SER A 128 -10.81 13.85 -6.06
N PRO A 129 -10.39 15.12 -5.86
CA PRO A 129 -10.98 15.99 -4.83
C PRO A 129 -12.49 16.17 -4.98
N ASN A 130 -13.05 15.89 -6.16
CA ASN A 130 -14.48 15.97 -6.40
C ASN A 130 -14.97 14.78 -7.24
N GLN A 131 -16.22 14.37 -7.04
CA GLN A 131 -16.79 13.20 -7.73
C GLN A 131 -17.32 13.50 -9.15
N TRP A 132 -17.19 14.74 -9.63
CA TRP A 132 -17.65 15.17 -10.95
C TRP A 132 -16.55 15.13 -12.02
N ILE A 133 -15.29 15.40 -11.63
CA ILE A 133 -14.11 15.57 -12.47
C ILE A 133 -13.02 14.61 -11.99
N GLY A 134 -12.10 14.20 -12.88
CA GLY A 134 -10.98 13.30 -12.59
C GLY A 134 -11.25 11.86 -12.99
N PRO A 135 -10.30 10.93 -12.83
CA PRO A 135 -10.44 9.57 -13.33
C PRO A 135 -11.61 8.85 -12.65
N ALA A 136 -12.51 8.25 -13.45
CA ALA A 136 -13.56 7.35 -12.94
C ALA A 136 -13.12 5.91 -13.09
N ARG A 137 -13.47 5.07 -12.11
CA ARG A 137 -13.15 3.65 -12.17
C ARG A 137 -13.90 2.98 -13.31
N TYR A 138 -13.24 2.05 -14.00
CA TYR A 138 -13.84 1.24 -15.05
C TYR A 138 -14.29 -0.15 -14.55
N THR A 139 -13.91 -0.51 -13.32
CA THR A 139 -14.43 -1.68 -12.57
C THR A 139 -15.29 -1.23 -11.39
N ASP A 140 -16.30 -2.04 -11.05
CA ASP A 140 -17.10 -1.82 -9.85
C ASP A 140 -16.32 -2.27 -8.60
N THR A 141 -16.76 -1.90 -7.39
CA THR A 141 -16.17 -2.48 -6.18
C THR A 141 -16.66 -3.92 -6.03
N PRO A 142 -15.84 -4.85 -5.49
CA PRO A 142 -16.26 -6.25 -5.35
C PRO A 142 -17.38 -6.45 -4.32
N CYS A 143 -17.55 -5.50 -3.41
CA CYS A 143 -18.60 -5.46 -2.41
C CYS A 143 -18.98 -4.00 -2.12
N LYS A 144 -19.98 -3.78 -1.27
CA LYS A 144 -20.22 -2.45 -0.70
C LYS A 144 -19.26 -2.21 0.46
N ILE A 145 -19.08 -0.94 0.82
CA ILE A 145 -18.16 -0.60 1.93
C ILE A 145 -18.70 -1.11 3.27
N GLU A 146 -20.02 -1.20 3.42
CA GLU A 146 -20.68 -1.74 4.61
C GLU A 146 -20.50 -3.26 4.76
N ASP A 147 -20.16 -3.95 3.67
CA ASP A 147 -19.88 -5.39 3.67
C ASP A 147 -18.43 -5.70 4.08
N VAL A 148 -17.55 -4.69 4.14
CA VAL A 148 -16.17 -4.86 4.59
C VAL A 148 -16.17 -5.21 6.08
N PRO A 149 -15.52 -6.31 6.50
CA PRO A 149 -15.45 -6.69 7.90
C PRO A 149 -14.82 -5.57 8.75
N VAL A 150 -15.24 -5.46 10.02
CA VAL A 150 -14.66 -4.51 10.97
C VAL A 150 -13.14 -4.69 11.04
N VAL A 151 -12.42 -3.57 10.85
CA VAL A 151 -10.95 -3.53 10.82
C VAL A 151 -10.39 -2.93 12.11
N ASP A 152 -9.19 -3.32 12.47
CA ASP A 152 -8.46 -2.84 13.65
C ASP A 152 -7.46 -1.73 13.28
N ALA A 153 -6.96 -1.74 12.05
CA ALA A 153 -6.03 -0.74 11.54
C ALA A 153 -6.37 -0.32 10.11
N ILE A 154 -6.15 0.96 9.83
CA ILE A 154 -6.13 1.54 8.49
C ILE A 154 -4.70 2.01 8.24
N VAL A 155 -4.05 1.51 7.19
CA VAL A 155 -2.67 1.85 6.85
C VAL A 155 -2.66 2.54 5.50
N LEU A 156 -2.15 3.77 5.46
CA LEU A 156 -2.13 4.59 4.25
C LEU A 156 -0.70 4.79 3.78
N SER A 157 -0.40 4.38 2.55
CA SER A 157 0.94 4.54 1.96
C SER A 157 1.29 5.99 1.73
N HIS A 158 0.36 6.78 1.21
CA HIS A 158 0.52 8.20 0.95
C HIS A 158 -0.85 8.86 0.71
N ASP A 159 -0.85 10.17 0.53
CA ASP A 159 -2.04 10.99 0.56
C ASP A 159 -2.66 11.27 -0.82
N HIS A 160 -2.24 10.64 -1.94
CA HIS A 160 -2.95 10.80 -3.22
C HIS A 160 -4.40 10.30 -3.16
N TYR A 161 -5.27 10.80 -4.05
CA TYR A 161 -6.71 10.53 -4.00
C TYR A 161 -7.12 9.08 -4.31
N ASP A 162 -6.27 8.33 -5.01
CA ASP A 162 -6.46 6.91 -5.31
C ASP A 162 -5.94 5.98 -4.21
N HIS A 163 -5.31 6.52 -3.16
CA HIS A 163 -4.85 5.78 -1.97
C HIS A 163 -5.50 6.26 -0.68
N THR A 164 -5.85 7.54 -0.60
CA THR A 164 -6.51 8.19 0.53
C THR A 164 -7.86 8.77 0.09
N ASP A 165 -8.90 7.93 0.17
CA ASP A 165 -10.29 8.25 -0.16
C ASP A 165 -11.10 8.56 1.12
N ILE A 166 -11.16 9.84 1.48
CA ILE A 166 -11.82 10.32 2.71
C ILE A 166 -13.28 9.82 2.84
N PRO A 167 -14.14 9.82 1.81
CA PRO A 167 -15.45 9.17 1.85
C PRO A 167 -15.42 7.71 2.33
N THR A 168 -14.51 6.90 1.79
CA THR A 168 -14.37 5.48 2.17
C THR A 168 -13.93 5.35 3.62
N LEU A 169 -12.93 6.13 4.03
CA LEU A 169 -12.45 6.14 5.42
C LEU A 169 -13.56 6.54 6.41
N LYS A 170 -14.37 7.54 6.07
CA LYS A 170 -15.54 7.94 6.88
C LYS A 170 -16.58 6.84 6.97
N ALA A 171 -16.85 6.12 5.88
CA ALA A 171 -17.81 5.02 5.87
C ALA A 171 -17.34 3.84 6.74
N LEU A 172 -16.07 3.46 6.66
CA LEU A 172 -15.49 2.43 7.52
C LEU A 172 -15.59 2.78 9.01
N LEU A 173 -15.26 4.02 9.35
CA LEU A 173 -15.26 4.52 10.74
C LEU A 173 -16.67 4.86 11.26
N ALA A 174 -17.67 4.93 10.39
CA ALA A 174 -19.07 5.13 10.79
C ALA A 174 -19.68 3.87 11.42
N ASN A 175 -19.07 2.69 11.20
CA ASN A 175 -19.47 1.47 11.90
C ASN A 175 -19.16 1.60 13.40
N PRO A 176 -20.15 1.53 14.31
CA PRO A 176 -19.94 1.69 15.75
C PRO A 176 -19.02 0.65 16.40
N GLU A 177 -18.81 -0.49 15.76
CA GLU A 177 -17.89 -1.55 16.20
C GLU A 177 -16.44 -1.29 15.75
N CYS A 178 -16.22 -0.33 14.85
CA CYS A 178 -14.91 -0.01 14.28
C CYS A 178 -14.15 1.00 15.14
N ASP A 179 -13.21 0.50 15.93
CA ASP A 179 -12.28 1.32 16.72
C ASP A 179 -10.88 1.41 16.07
N ALA A 180 -10.82 1.37 14.74
CA ALA A 180 -9.56 1.29 14.00
C ALA A 180 -8.61 2.46 14.29
N HIS A 181 -7.31 2.16 14.41
CA HIS A 181 -6.25 3.17 14.41
C HIS A 181 -5.73 3.42 12.99
N VAL A 182 -5.40 4.67 12.68
CA VAL A 182 -4.93 5.09 11.34
C VAL A 182 -3.43 5.31 11.39
N PHE A 183 -2.68 4.71 10.47
CA PHE A 183 -1.23 4.85 10.32
C PHE A 183 -0.92 5.55 9.00
N VAL A 184 -0.14 6.62 9.08
CA VAL A 184 0.20 7.49 7.95
C VAL A 184 1.65 7.94 8.02
N GLY A 185 2.21 8.39 6.90
CA GLY A 185 3.50 9.08 6.89
C GLY A 185 3.44 10.47 7.54
N LEU A 186 4.60 11.04 7.84
CA LEU A 186 4.72 12.41 8.37
C LEU A 186 3.93 13.45 7.55
N ASN A 187 3.38 14.43 8.26
CA ASN A 187 2.56 15.55 7.77
C ASN A 187 1.22 15.12 7.16
N CYS A 188 0.81 13.86 7.30
CA CYS A 188 -0.53 13.41 6.93
C CYS A 188 -1.51 13.43 8.10
N GLY A 189 -1.06 13.47 9.35
CA GLY A 189 -1.95 13.22 10.48
C GLY A 189 -2.99 14.31 10.71
N GLU A 190 -2.65 15.58 10.51
CA GLU A 190 -3.61 16.69 10.65
C GLU A 190 -4.77 16.54 9.66
N LEU A 191 -4.47 16.24 8.39
CA LEU A 191 -5.48 15.97 7.37
C LEU A 191 -6.47 14.90 7.85
N HIS A 192 -5.97 13.78 8.35
CA HIS A 192 -6.80 12.64 8.75
C HIS A 192 -7.58 12.91 10.03
N ARG A 193 -6.96 13.52 11.06
CA ARG A 193 -7.64 13.93 12.30
C ARG A 193 -8.80 14.87 11.99
N ASN A 194 -8.58 15.89 11.16
CA ASN A 194 -9.59 16.87 10.82
C ASN A 194 -10.69 16.28 9.92
N ALA A 195 -10.31 15.54 8.88
CA ALA A 195 -11.26 14.98 7.93
C ALA A 195 -12.14 13.89 8.56
N LEU A 196 -11.56 13.03 9.40
CA LEU A 196 -12.22 11.88 10.02
C LEU A 196 -12.78 12.19 11.41
N LYS A 197 -12.46 13.36 11.98
CA LYS A 197 -12.83 13.77 13.35
C LYS A 197 -12.32 12.79 14.41
N LEU A 198 -11.11 12.27 14.21
CA LEU A 198 -10.46 11.34 15.13
C LEU A 198 -9.60 12.08 16.15
N PRO A 199 -9.52 11.60 17.40
CA PRO A 199 -8.59 12.11 18.39
C PRO A 199 -7.14 11.77 18.01
N ALA A 200 -6.17 12.48 18.59
CA ALA A 200 -4.76 12.36 18.22
C ALA A 200 -4.21 10.94 18.43
N GLU A 201 -4.69 10.24 19.46
CA GLU A 201 -4.26 8.90 19.84
C GLU A 201 -4.72 7.82 18.85
N ARG A 202 -5.63 8.15 17.93
CA ARG A 202 -6.12 7.26 16.85
C ARG A 202 -5.45 7.50 15.50
N VAL A 203 -4.57 8.48 15.38
CA VAL A 203 -3.85 8.78 14.13
C VAL A 203 -2.35 8.85 14.41
N HIS A 204 -1.62 7.86 13.91
CA HIS A 204 -0.18 7.70 14.13
C HIS A 204 0.59 8.16 12.89
N GLU A 205 1.36 9.24 13.03
CA GLU A 205 2.28 9.72 12.01
C GLU A 205 3.65 9.08 12.23
N LEU A 206 4.19 8.41 11.21
CA LEU A 206 5.47 7.70 11.28
C LEU A 206 6.46 8.23 10.24
N GLU A 207 7.71 8.33 10.65
CA GLU A 207 8.86 8.42 9.74
C GLU A 207 9.27 7.02 9.26
N TRP A 208 10.01 6.93 8.16
CA TRP A 208 10.69 5.69 7.78
C TRP A 208 11.51 5.13 8.94
N TRP A 209 11.33 3.84 9.16
CA TRP A 209 11.88 3.02 10.24
C TRP A 209 11.28 3.27 11.63
N ASP A 210 10.31 4.16 11.77
CA ASP A 210 9.48 4.21 12.97
C ASP A 210 8.56 2.99 13.04
N GLU A 211 8.20 2.63 14.28
CA GLU A 211 7.41 1.44 14.59
C GLU A 211 6.30 1.77 15.57
N ARG A 212 5.18 1.06 15.45
CA ARG A 212 4.11 1.05 16.45
C ARG A 212 3.70 -0.39 16.71
N VAL A 213 3.49 -0.73 17.97
CA VAL A 213 2.94 -2.03 18.37
C VAL A 213 1.51 -1.84 18.85
N MET A 214 0.58 -2.47 18.15
CA MET A 214 -0.83 -2.54 18.50
C MET A 214 -1.09 -3.76 19.37
N THR A 215 -1.89 -3.61 20.42
CA THR A 215 -2.51 -4.73 21.14
C THR A 215 -4.00 -4.68 20.88
N ILE A 216 -4.51 -5.73 20.23
CA ILE A 216 -5.88 -5.82 19.72
C ILE A 216 -6.65 -6.86 20.53
N PRO A 217 -7.70 -6.47 21.26
CA PRO A 217 -8.56 -7.40 21.98
C PRO A 217 -9.47 -8.18 21.04
N LEU A 218 -9.36 -9.51 21.03
CA LEU A 218 -10.06 -10.41 20.10
C LEU A 218 -10.95 -11.42 20.81
N GLY A 219 -11.72 -10.96 21.81
CA GLY A 219 -12.74 -11.77 22.50
C GLY A 219 -12.16 -13.00 23.19
N GLY A 220 -11.62 -12.81 24.40
CA GLY A 220 -11.03 -13.88 25.21
C GLY A 220 -9.51 -14.01 25.09
N THR A 221 -8.89 -13.29 24.16
CA THR A 221 -7.43 -13.16 24.03
C THR A 221 -7.05 -11.80 23.45
N ASN A 222 -5.75 -11.47 23.49
CA ASN A 222 -5.17 -10.32 22.81
C ASN A 222 -4.25 -10.81 21.70
N SER A 223 -4.15 -10.03 20.62
CA SER A 223 -3.13 -10.21 19.59
C SER A 223 -2.25 -8.96 19.52
N ARG A 224 -0.98 -9.14 19.17
CA ARG A 224 -0.02 -8.05 19.01
C ARG A 224 0.45 -7.97 17.58
N VAL A 225 0.41 -6.77 17.02
CA VAL A 225 0.82 -6.49 15.64
C VAL A 225 1.81 -5.34 15.66
N ARG A 226 2.96 -5.50 15.00
CA ARG A 226 3.87 -4.38 14.73
C ARG A 226 3.58 -3.82 13.35
N VAL A 227 3.46 -2.50 13.29
CA VAL A 227 3.34 -1.71 12.08
C VAL A 227 4.61 -0.88 11.95
N THR A 228 5.38 -1.11 10.89
CA THR A 228 6.60 -0.35 10.60
C THR A 228 6.41 0.42 9.30
N ALA A 229 6.63 1.73 9.33
CA ALA A 229 6.79 2.52 8.11
C ALA A 229 8.18 2.28 7.53
N VAL A 230 8.29 1.89 6.26
CA VAL A 230 9.56 1.64 5.60
C VAL A 230 9.69 2.48 4.32
N PRO A 231 10.91 2.75 3.85
CA PRO A 231 11.10 3.61 2.70
C PRO A 231 10.48 3.06 1.41
N SER A 232 10.02 3.97 0.56
CA SER A 232 9.71 3.71 -0.84
C SER A 232 10.08 4.94 -1.70
N GLN A 233 10.04 4.83 -3.02
CA GLN A 233 10.41 5.90 -3.96
C GLN A 233 9.16 6.49 -4.62
N HIS A 234 8.52 7.46 -3.97
CA HIS A 234 7.33 8.12 -4.48
C HIS A 234 7.27 9.60 -4.09
N VAL A 235 6.08 10.18 -4.07
CA VAL A 235 5.82 11.58 -3.68
C VAL A 235 4.48 11.67 -2.96
N GLY A 236 4.36 12.56 -1.98
CA GLY A 236 3.09 12.96 -1.37
C GLY A 236 2.61 14.34 -1.85
N GLY A 237 1.34 14.62 -1.65
CA GLY A 237 0.65 15.88 -1.95
C GLY A 237 -0.78 15.64 -2.44
N ARG A 238 -1.71 16.56 -2.15
CA ARG A 238 -3.14 16.46 -2.52
C ARG A 238 -3.65 17.60 -3.39
N THR A 239 -2.86 18.64 -3.56
CA THR A 239 -3.24 19.86 -4.25
C THR A 239 -2.17 20.23 -5.27
N GLY A 240 -2.43 21.26 -6.07
CA GLY A 240 -1.43 21.76 -7.02
C GLY A 240 -0.19 22.39 -6.35
N PHE A 241 -0.21 22.61 -5.04
CA PHE A 241 0.77 23.44 -4.32
C PHE A 241 1.50 22.74 -3.17
N ASP A 242 1.12 21.50 -2.83
CA ASP A 242 1.64 20.74 -1.69
C ASP A 242 2.44 19.50 -2.11
N ARG A 243 2.82 19.41 -3.40
CA ARG A 243 3.71 18.34 -3.85
C ARG A 243 4.97 18.32 -2.99
N TRP A 244 5.34 17.13 -2.51
CA TRP A 244 6.44 16.85 -1.58
C TRP A 244 6.19 17.24 -0.12
N ALA A 245 5.01 17.77 0.25
CA ALA A 245 4.77 18.28 1.60
C ALA A 245 4.50 17.18 2.65
N SER A 246 4.10 15.99 2.21
CA SER A 246 3.81 14.82 3.04
C SER A 246 4.73 13.66 2.70
N LEU A 247 5.06 12.87 3.71
CA LEU A 247 5.89 11.67 3.56
C LEU A 247 5.01 10.51 3.09
N TRP A 248 5.50 9.78 2.10
CA TRP A 248 4.96 8.49 1.66
C TRP A 248 5.75 7.36 2.33
N ALA A 249 5.14 6.18 2.47
CA ALA A 249 5.79 5.01 3.03
C ALA A 249 5.25 3.72 2.40
N ALA A 250 6.14 2.75 2.26
CA ALA A 250 5.73 1.35 2.27
C ALA A 250 5.57 0.90 3.74
N TRP A 251 4.97 -0.26 3.96
CA TRP A 251 4.65 -0.73 5.31
C TRP A 251 5.01 -2.20 5.48
N VAL A 252 5.54 -2.55 6.65
CA VAL A 252 5.67 -3.95 7.07
C VAL A 252 4.78 -4.20 8.27
N ILE A 253 3.95 -5.23 8.18
CA ILE A 253 3.08 -5.71 9.25
C ILE A 253 3.63 -7.04 9.76
N GLU A 254 4.02 -7.09 11.03
CA GLU A 254 4.48 -8.31 11.69
C GLU A 254 3.47 -8.75 12.74
N GLU A 255 3.01 -9.99 12.65
CA GLU A 255 2.37 -10.67 13.77
C GLU A 255 3.41 -10.93 14.86
N LEU A 256 3.13 -10.50 16.09
CA LEU A 256 4.00 -10.76 17.23
C LEU A 256 3.43 -11.92 18.03
N PRO A 257 3.94 -13.15 17.84
CA PRO A 257 3.51 -14.29 18.61
C PRO A 257 3.83 -14.10 20.09
N GLU A 258 3.05 -14.75 20.95
CA GLU A 258 3.34 -14.78 22.39
C GLU A 258 4.68 -15.48 22.64
N PRO A 259 5.58 -14.92 23.48
CA PRO A 259 6.94 -15.45 23.69
C PRO A 259 7.00 -16.91 24.15
N GLU A 260 5.92 -17.39 24.77
CA GLU A 260 5.83 -18.73 25.36
C GLU A 260 5.38 -19.80 24.35
N LYS A 261 5.04 -19.40 23.11
CA LYS A 261 4.60 -20.32 22.04
C LYS A 261 5.66 -20.40 20.95
N ASP A 262 6.00 -21.63 20.58
CA ASP A 262 6.90 -21.93 19.45
C ASP A 262 6.16 -21.73 18.11
N THR A 263 5.68 -20.50 17.89
CA THR A 263 4.95 -20.08 16.69
C THR A 263 5.71 -18.98 16.00
N VAL A 264 5.93 -19.14 14.70
CA VAL A 264 6.53 -18.10 13.85
C VAL A 264 5.43 -17.16 13.38
N GLY A 265 5.53 -15.88 13.74
CA GLY A 265 4.59 -14.85 13.29
C GLY A 265 4.71 -14.58 11.80
N LYS A 266 3.60 -14.17 11.17
CA LYS A 266 3.57 -13.77 9.76
C LYS A 266 4.09 -12.35 9.54
N THR A 267 4.76 -12.14 8.42
CA THR A 267 5.24 -10.82 7.98
C THR A 267 4.70 -10.47 6.59
N VAL A 268 4.03 -9.33 6.47
CA VAL A 268 3.46 -8.82 5.22
C VAL A 268 4.09 -7.48 4.86
N TYR A 269 4.57 -7.33 3.63
CA TYR A 269 5.05 -6.07 3.06
C TYR A 269 3.99 -5.47 2.14
N PHE A 270 3.65 -4.20 2.35
CA PHE A 270 2.80 -3.41 1.48
C PHE A 270 3.62 -2.28 0.86
N ALA A 271 3.88 -2.36 -0.44
CA ALA A 271 4.78 -1.42 -1.10
C ALA A 271 4.21 0.01 -1.26
N GLY A 272 2.88 0.15 -1.23
CA GLY A 272 2.21 1.35 -1.74
C GLY A 272 2.60 1.63 -3.19
N ASP A 273 2.52 2.90 -3.59
CA ASP A 273 3.11 3.34 -4.84
C ASP A 273 4.59 3.60 -4.68
N THR A 274 5.36 3.12 -5.65
CA THR A 274 6.80 3.29 -5.65
C THR A 274 7.39 3.07 -7.02
N GLY A 275 8.39 3.89 -7.36
CA GLY A 275 9.33 3.60 -8.43
C GLY A 275 10.40 2.61 -7.94
N TYR A 276 10.97 1.87 -8.87
CA TYR A 276 12.16 1.05 -8.61
C TYR A 276 13.43 1.71 -9.12
N ARG A 277 13.30 2.50 -10.18
CA ARG A 277 14.39 3.17 -10.90
C ARG A 277 13.82 4.28 -11.75
N THR A 278 14.64 5.24 -12.15
CA THR A 278 14.28 6.18 -13.22
C THR A 278 14.89 5.68 -14.51
N VAL A 279 14.07 5.52 -15.54
CA VAL A 279 14.45 5.25 -16.92
C VAL A 279 14.11 6.51 -17.71
N ARG A 280 15.03 7.06 -18.50
CA ARG A 280 14.77 8.17 -19.43
C ARG A 280 14.69 7.66 -20.85
N ASN A 281 14.22 8.51 -21.76
CA ASN A 281 14.18 8.18 -23.19
C ASN A 281 15.56 7.76 -23.71
N GLY A 282 15.63 6.56 -24.30
CA GLY A 282 16.85 6.00 -24.87
C GLY A 282 17.81 5.35 -23.86
N GLU A 283 17.50 5.37 -22.56
CA GLU A 283 18.29 4.63 -21.58
C GLU A 283 17.96 3.14 -21.62
N ASP A 284 19.00 2.34 -21.42
CA ASP A 284 18.86 0.90 -21.17
C ASP A 284 18.39 0.69 -19.73
N GLU A 285 17.14 0.22 -19.60
CA GLU A 285 16.48 0.02 -18.31
C GLU A 285 17.26 -0.91 -17.37
N ASP A 286 18.02 -1.87 -17.91
CA ASP A 286 18.80 -2.82 -17.11
C ASP A 286 20.12 -2.23 -16.58
N LYS A 287 20.51 -1.04 -17.04
CA LYS A 287 21.78 -0.39 -16.65
C LYS A 287 21.63 0.83 -15.74
N VAL A 288 20.40 1.29 -15.50
CA VAL A 288 20.17 2.44 -14.61
C VAL A 288 20.18 2.01 -13.13
N PRO A 289 20.52 2.92 -12.19
CA PRO A 289 20.50 2.62 -10.77
C PRO A 289 19.10 2.23 -10.28
N VAL A 290 19.07 1.28 -9.33
CA VAL A 290 17.85 0.79 -8.68
C VAL A 290 17.78 1.26 -7.23
N CYS A 291 16.57 1.35 -6.69
CA CYS A 291 16.34 1.83 -5.33
C CYS A 291 16.81 0.80 -4.31
N PRO A 292 17.79 1.13 -3.45
CA PRO A 292 18.36 0.17 -2.49
C PRO A 292 17.41 -0.16 -1.32
N ALA A 293 16.35 0.65 -1.11
CA ALA A 293 15.43 0.48 0.00
C ALA A 293 14.78 -0.91 0.04
N PHE A 294 14.49 -1.51 -1.13
CA PHE A 294 13.85 -2.82 -1.19
C PHE A 294 14.76 -3.93 -0.65
N ALA A 295 16.04 -3.90 -1.03
CA ALA A 295 17.04 -4.83 -0.52
C ALA A 295 17.27 -4.60 0.98
N GLU A 296 17.31 -3.34 1.43
CA GLU A 296 17.42 -2.99 2.84
C GLU A 296 16.24 -3.53 3.67
N VAL A 297 15.01 -3.46 3.15
CA VAL A 297 13.83 -4.09 3.77
C VAL A 297 14.03 -5.61 3.85
N GLY A 298 14.40 -6.27 2.75
CA GLY A 298 14.65 -7.72 2.76
C GLY A 298 15.74 -8.16 3.74
N GLU A 299 16.78 -7.35 3.93
CA GLU A 299 17.85 -7.57 4.90
C GLU A 299 17.39 -7.38 6.34
N ARG A 300 16.72 -6.25 6.64
CA ARG A 300 16.33 -5.88 8.00
C ARG A 300 15.27 -6.80 8.60
N PHE A 301 14.35 -7.30 7.78
CA PHE A 301 13.28 -8.19 8.22
C PHE A 301 13.61 -9.68 8.02
N GLY A 302 14.71 -10.02 7.33
CA GLY A 302 15.05 -11.41 6.99
C GLY A 302 14.12 -12.02 5.94
N GLY A 303 13.42 -11.18 5.16
CA GLY A 303 12.39 -11.56 4.20
C GLY A 303 10.97 -11.45 4.76
N VAL A 304 9.98 -11.67 3.88
CA VAL A 304 8.56 -11.54 4.19
C VAL A 304 7.76 -12.72 3.64
N ASP A 305 6.64 -13.06 4.27
CA ASP A 305 5.77 -14.13 3.79
C ASP A 305 5.02 -13.70 2.53
N VAL A 306 4.47 -12.48 2.53
CA VAL A 306 3.77 -11.92 1.36
C VAL A 306 4.18 -10.47 1.11
N ALA A 307 4.39 -10.12 -0.16
CA ALA A 307 4.54 -8.75 -0.63
C ALA A 307 3.36 -8.33 -1.53
N LEU A 308 2.73 -7.20 -1.23
CA LEU A 308 1.76 -6.55 -2.09
C LEU A 308 2.50 -5.54 -2.96
N LEU A 309 2.56 -5.78 -4.28
CA LEU A 309 3.44 -5.06 -5.20
C LEU A 309 2.66 -4.41 -6.36
N PRO A 310 2.86 -3.11 -6.63
CA PRO A 310 2.16 -2.42 -7.71
C PRO A 310 2.67 -2.88 -9.07
N ILE A 311 1.77 -3.02 -10.04
CA ILE A 311 2.11 -3.41 -11.41
C ILE A 311 1.57 -2.47 -12.48
N GLY A 312 0.78 -1.45 -12.11
CA GLY A 312 0.17 -0.48 -13.02
C GLY A 312 0.83 0.90 -12.96
N ALA A 313 0.24 1.87 -13.66
CA ALA A 313 0.64 3.27 -13.65
C ALA A 313 2.06 3.58 -14.19
N TYR A 314 2.65 2.66 -14.97
CA TYR A 314 4.09 2.71 -15.30
C TYR A 314 4.43 3.31 -16.66
N SER A 315 3.45 3.58 -17.54
CA SER A 315 3.71 3.90 -18.96
C SER A 315 3.35 5.35 -19.35
N PRO A 316 4.22 6.07 -20.08
CA PRO A 316 5.50 5.62 -20.58
C PRO A 316 6.58 5.62 -19.50
N ARG A 317 7.52 4.66 -19.59
CA ARG A 317 8.61 4.49 -18.60
C ARG A 317 9.42 5.76 -18.40
N TRP A 318 9.71 6.49 -19.49
CA TRP A 318 10.48 7.73 -19.41
C TRP A 318 9.82 8.81 -18.56
N MET A 319 8.50 8.77 -18.37
CA MET A 319 7.74 9.74 -17.58
C MET A 319 7.51 9.27 -16.14
N TRP A 320 7.15 7.99 -15.96
CA TRP A 320 6.59 7.51 -14.70
C TRP A 320 7.47 6.55 -13.91
N SER A 321 8.54 6.00 -14.51
CA SER A 321 9.40 5.00 -13.83
C SER A 321 9.97 5.50 -12.50
N ASN A 322 10.27 6.80 -12.40
CA ASN A 322 10.78 7.41 -11.18
C ASN A 322 9.80 7.31 -9.99
N LEU A 323 8.50 7.11 -10.23
CA LEU A 323 7.44 7.06 -9.22
C LEU A 323 6.62 5.76 -9.22
N HIS A 324 6.60 5.00 -10.33
CA HIS A 324 5.81 3.77 -10.47
C HIS A 324 6.63 2.62 -11.07
N ALA A 325 6.59 1.48 -10.38
CA ALA A 325 7.20 0.23 -10.80
C ALA A 325 6.44 -0.37 -11.98
N SER A 326 7.19 -0.89 -12.96
CA SER A 326 6.63 -1.77 -13.98
C SER A 326 6.45 -3.20 -13.43
N PRO A 327 5.71 -4.09 -14.12
CA PRO A 327 5.68 -5.50 -13.76
C PRO A 327 7.07 -6.16 -13.68
N SER A 328 8.01 -5.76 -14.55
CA SER A 328 9.42 -6.21 -14.49
C SER A 328 10.13 -5.74 -13.23
N ASP A 329 9.87 -4.50 -12.79
CA ASP A 329 10.38 -4.00 -11.51
C ASP A 329 9.76 -4.73 -10.33
N ALA A 330 8.45 -5.01 -10.37
CA ALA A 330 7.75 -5.71 -9.30
C ALA A 330 8.35 -7.11 -9.06
N VAL A 331 8.73 -7.83 -10.11
CA VAL A 331 9.44 -9.13 -10.00
C VAL A 331 10.81 -8.98 -9.31
N ARG A 332 11.52 -7.87 -9.54
CA ARG A 332 12.79 -7.59 -8.86
C ARG A 332 12.58 -7.16 -7.41
N MET A 333 11.59 -6.31 -7.16
CA MET A 333 11.19 -5.89 -5.82
C MET A 333 10.85 -7.11 -4.97
N MET A 334 10.09 -8.09 -5.48
CA MET A 334 9.79 -9.35 -4.79
C MET A 334 11.06 -10.06 -4.30
N ARG A 335 12.11 -10.10 -5.12
CA ARG A 335 13.40 -10.71 -4.77
C ARG A 335 14.18 -9.88 -3.76
N ASP A 336 14.22 -8.56 -3.96
CA ASP A 336 14.96 -7.64 -3.11
C ASP A 336 14.38 -7.64 -1.68
N VAL A 337 13.06 -7.64 -1.53
CA VAL A 337 12.39 -7.80 -0.21
C VAL A 337 12.37 -9.24 0.29
N ARG A 338 12.91 -10.19 -0.48
CA ARG A 338 12.97 -11.63 -0.18
C ARG A 338 11.59 -12.21 0.18
N ALA A 339 10.58 -11.84 -0.60
CA ALA A 339 9.22 -12.33 -0.39
C ALA A 339 9.07 -13.78 -0.83
N LYS A 340 8.42 -14.61 -0.01
CA LYS A 340 8.05 -15.99 -0.38
C LYS A 340 6.93 -16.01 -1.43
N LYS A 341 5.99 -15.08 -1.31
CA LYS A 341 4.86 -14.88 -2.22
C LYS A 341 4.65 -13.39 -2.47
N ALA A 342 4.12 -13.02 -3.64
CA ALA A 342 3.70 -11.67 -3.95
C ALA A 342 2.29 -11.66 -4.56
N LEU A 343 1.53 -10.59 -4.29
CA LEU A 343 0.23 -10.34 -4.91
C LEU A 343 0.25 -8.99 -5.63
N ALA A 344 -0.25 -8.98 -6.87
CA ALA A 344 -0.29 -7.78 -7.69
C ALA A 344 -1.35 -6.79 -7.19
N MET A 345 -1.05 -5.50 -7.34
CA MET A 345 -1.97 -4.41 -7.02
C MET A 345 -1.79 -3.20 -7.96
N HIS A 346 -2.53 -2.12 -7.71
CA HIS A 346 -2.44 -0.83 -8.43
C HIS A 346 -2.77 -0.89 -9.94
N TRP A 347 -3.56 -1.88 -10.35
CA TRP A 347 -4.05 -2.02 -11.73
C TRP A 347 -5.54 -2.33 -11.74
N GLY A 348 -6.17 -2.30 -12.91
CA GLY A 348 -7.54 -2.80 -13.07
C GLY A 348 -8.67 -1.89 -12.54
N THR A 349 -8.36 -0.67 -12.08
CA THR A 349 -9.36 0.24 -11.48
C THR A 349 -9.53 1.54 -12.24
N TRP A 350 -8.48 2.36 -12.34
CA TRP A 350 -8.49 3.65 -13.03
C TRP A 350 -7.50 3.68 -14.18
N VAL A 351 -7.75 4.56 -15.15
CA VAL A 351 -6.75 4.94 -16.15
C VAL A 351 -5.97 6.11 -15.56
N LEU A 352 -4.78 5.82 -15.04
CA LEU A 352 -3.88 6.83 -14.46
C LEU A 352 -2.80 7.27 -15.45
N THR A 353 -2.38 6.37 -16.33
CA THR A 353 -1.30 6.57 -17.30
C THR A 353 -1.67 5.89 -18.63
N THR A 354 -0.70 5.68 -19.54
CA THR A 354 -0.99 5.36 -20.96
C THR A 354 -0.90 3.88 -21.33
N GLU A 355 -0.55 2.97 -20.42
CA GLU A 355 -0.53 1.54 -20.72
C GLU A 355 -1.94 1.00 -21.02
N PRO A 356 -2.09 0.01 -21.92
CA PRO A 356 -3.35 -0.70 -22.05
C PRO A 356 -3.79 -1.31 -20.72
N VAL A 357 -5.05 -1.12 -20.32
CA VAL A 357 -5.54 -1.50 -18.98
C VAL A 357 -5.46 -2.99 -18.62
N LEU A 358 -5.30 -3.88 -19.63
CA LEU A 358 -5.14 -5.33 -19.45
C LEU A 358 -3.69 -5.80 -19.63
N GLU A 359 -2.78 -4.89 -20.00
CA GLU A 359 -1.35 -5.21 -20.16
C GLU A 359 -0.67 -5.61 -18.84
N PRO A 360 -0.92 -4.96 -17.68
CA PRO A 360 -0.12 -5.22 -16.48
C PRO A 360 -0.04 -6.70 -16.06
N PRO A 361 -1.15 -7.47 -15.96
CA PRO A 361 -1.06 -8.90 -15.63
C PRO A 361 -0.37 -9.75 -16.70
N GLN A 362 -0.55 -9.39 -17.98
CA GLN A 362 0.03 -10.11 -19.11
C GLN A 362 1.54 -9.93 -19.12
N LEU A 363 2.00 -8.69 -18.93
CA LEU A 363 3.41 -8.37 -18.82
C LEU A 363 4.01 -8.98 -17.55
N LEU A 364 3.30 -8.94 -16.41
CA LEU A 364 3.77 -9.60 -15.19
C LEU A 364 4.05 -11.09 -15.41
N ARG A 365 3.11 -11.82 -16.01
CA ARG A 365 3.29 -13.25 -16.31
C ARG A 365 4.55 -13.50 -17.14
N LYS A 366 4.75 -12.74 -18.20
CA LYS A 366 5.93 -12.83 -19.07
C LYS A 366 7.23 -12.55 -18.30
N GLU A 367 7.22 -11.57 -17.40
CA GLU A 367 8.39 -11.23 -16.58
C GLU A 367 8.68 -12.28 -15.50
N CYS A 368 7.64 -12.87 -14.89
CA CYS A 368 7.78 -14.02 -14.00
C CYS A 368 8.39 -15.23 -14.73
N GLU A 369 7.88 -15.58 -15.91
CA GLU A 369 8.44 -16.65 -16.76
C GLU A 369 9.91 -16.40 -17.08
N ARG A 370 10.25 -15.18 -17.52
CA ARG A 370 11.64 -14.78 -17.83
C ARG A 370 12.56 -14.89 -16.60
N ALA A 371 12.04 -14.58 -15.43
CA ALA A 371 12.79 -14.61 -14.18
C ALA A 371 12.82 -16.02 -13.54
N GLY A 372 11.96 -16.95 -13.95
CA GLY A 372 11.80 -18.24 -13.29
C GLY A 372 11.04 -18.16 -11.95
N VAL A 373 10.17 -17.16 -11.79
CA VAL A 373 9.21 -17.07 -10.68
C VAL A 373 7.98 -17.89 -11.05
N ARG A 374 7.55 -18.79 -10.15
CA ARG A 374 6.40 -19.67 -10.43
C ARG A 374 5.08 -18.92 -10.34
N ASP A 375 4.07 -19.42 -11.05
CA ASP A 375 2.70 -18.84 -11.05
C ASP A 375 2.06 -18.79 -9.65
N ASP A 376 2.47 -19.67 -8.73
CA ASP A 376 2.01 -19.71 -7.33
C ASP A 376 2.80 -18.79 -6.39
N GLU A 377 3.89 -18.19 -6.87
CA GLU A 377 4.75 -17.28 -6.12
C GLU A 377 4.40 -15.81 -6.36
N PHE A 378 3.95 -15.41 -7.56
CA PHE A 378 3.48 -14.04 -7.82
C PHE A 378 2.10 -14.07 -8.48
N LEU A 379 1.06 -13.89 -7.68
CA LEU A 379 -0.32 -14.04 -8.12
C LEU A 379 -0.93 -12.70 -8.54
N VAL A 380 -1.84 -12.78 -9.51
CA VAL A 380 -2.75 -11.70 -9.88
C VAL A 380 -4.16 -12.12 -9.47
N PRO A 381 -4.61 -11.75 -8.26
CA PRO A 381 -5.94 -12.15 -7.79
C PRO A 381 -7.04 -11.50 -8.64
N ALA A 382 -8.19 -12.16 -8.70
CA ALA A 382 -9.44 -11.56 -9.15
C ALA A 382 -9.91 -10.50 -8.15
N LEU A 383 -10.68 -9.53 -8.63
CA LEU A 383 -11.24 -8.49 -7.77
C LEU A 383 -12.23 -9.11 -6.77
N GLY A 384 -11.94 -8.98 -5.47
CA GLY A 384 -12.66 -9.64 -4.38
C GLY A 384 -12.16 -11.04 -4.04
N GLU A 385 -11.11 -11.54 -4.68
CA GLU A 385 -10.48 -12.80 -4.33
C GLU A 385 -9.70 -12.72 -3.02
N THR A 386 -9.87 -13.76 -2.18
CA THR A 386 -9.10 -13.96 -0.96
C THR A 386 -8.03 -15.01 -1.20
N VAL A 387 -6.77 -14.64 -1.03
CA VAL A 387 -5.60 -15.52 -1.12
C VAL A 387 -5.08 -15.84 0.28
N LEU A 388 -4.76 -17.12 0.52
CA LEU A 388 -4.23 -17.62 1.79
C LEU A 388 -2.70 -17.73 1.76
N PHE A 389 -2.04 -17.57 2.92
CA PHE A 389 -0.57 -17.63 3.04
C PHE A 389 -0.03 -18.02 4.42
#